data_AF-A0A9D1QP19-F1
#
_entry.id   AF-A0A9D1QP19-F1
#
_cell.length_a   1.000
_cell.length_b   1.000
_cell.length_c   1.000
_cell.angle_alpha   90.00
_cell.angle_beta   90.00
_cell.angle_gamma   90.00
#
_symmetry.space_group_name_H-M   'P 1'
#
loop_
_entity.id
_entity.type
_entity.pdbx_description
1 polymer ?
#
loop_
_entity_poly.entity_id
_entity_poly.type
_entity_poly.pdbx_seq_one_letter_code
_entity_poly.pdbx_strand_id
1 'polypeptide(L)'
;MTYINQCNYPHVSYPTLTDLPELGGDKSTVKSAGCGLCATCMVVENMTGQSFPLIDCLELSIAVNANHSPGTDLDVLAPYVAERFQLDLTMTADPELLREHLKKGYMAVACVAGDRPEEDYVGVFSHGGHFVAVIGIDEDGEGIRILDPSQVPGKYDIEGRKEKVIVNGNILHSTMKVLAEDCRRRETKDYADGDFKKWLEFAESKGEKKDWNRYFLFSPKA
;
A
#
# COMPACT_ATOMS: atom_id res chain seq x y z
N MET A 1 -17.19 1.04 9.37
CA MET A 1 -16.16 0.79 8.35
C MET A 1 -15.58 2.13 7.96
N THR A 2 -14.33 2.39 8.34
CA THR A 2 -13.58 3.59 7.94
C THR A 2 -13.07 3.41 6.52
N TYR A 3 -13.23 4.44 5.68
CA TYR A 3 -12.67 4.47 4.34
C TYR A 3 -12.06 5.85 4.06
N ILE A 4 -10.82 5.88 3.58
CA ILE A 4 -10.06 7.11 3.31
C ILE A 4 -9.56 7.03 1.87
N ASN A 5 -10.00 7.98 1.06
CA ASN A 5 -9.58 8.11 -0.33
C ASN A 5 -8.59 9.27 -0.47
N GLN A 6 -7.34 8.96 -0.78
CA GLN A 6 -6.24 9.90 -0.97
C GLN A 6 -6.59 10.99 -2.00
N CYS A 7 -7.39 10.66 -3.03
CA CYS A 7 -7.77 11.59 -4.10
C CYS A 7 -8.57 12.80 -3.60
N ASN A 8 -9.17 12.70 -2.40
CA ASN A 8 -9.91 13.77 -1.76
C ASN A 8 -9.01 14.83 -1.08
N TYR A 9 -7.69 14.59 -1.02
CA TYR A 9 -6.74 15.45 -0.32
C TYR A 9 -5.66 16.05 -1.24
N PRO A 10 -6.04 16.73 -2.36
CA PRO A 10 -5.08 17.39 -3.24
C PRO A 10 -4.44 18.64 -2.63
N HIS A 11 -4.96 19.11 -1.50
CA HIS A 11 -4.54 20.34 -0.83
C HIS A 11 -3.69 20.08 0.43
N VAL A 12 -3.59 18.82 0.85
CA VAL A 12 -2.78 18.42 2.01
C VAL A 12 -1.38 18.09 1.52
N SER A 13 -0.43 18.97 1.82
CA SER A 13 0.98 18.74 1.49
C SER A 13 1.49 17.49 2.22
N TYR A 14 2.22 16.66 1.48
CA TYR A 14 2.91 15.50 2.04
C TYR A 14 4.22 15.37 1.28
N PRO A 15 5.28 16.09 1.69
CA PRO A 15 6.53 16.10 0.97
C PRO A 15 7.20 14.72 1.05
N THR A 16 7.61 14.18 -0.09
CA THR A 16 8.26 12.87 -0.21
C THR A 16 9.62 12.98 -0.88
N LEU A 17 10.30 11.85 -1.13
CA LEU A 17 11.61 11.84 -1.79
C LEU A 17 12.65 12.70 -1.04
N THR A 18 12.61 12.72 0.29
CA THR A 18 13.52 13.57 1.07
C THR A 18 14.99 13.16 0.95
N ASP A 19 15.28 11.92 0.53
CA ASP A 19 16.63 11.46 0.21
C ASP A 19 17.15 11.95 -1.16
N LEU A 20 16.24 12.28 -2.08
CA LEU A 20 16.55 12.81 -3.42
C LEU A 20 15.64 14.02 -3.74
N PRO A 21 15.80 15.16 -3.04
CA PRO A 21 14.94 16.32 -3.21
C PRO A 21 14.92 16.87 -4.65
N GLU A 22 15.97 16.62 -5.45
CA GLU A 22 16.05 16.99 -6.86
C GLU A 22 14.95 16.36 -7.74
N LEU A 23 14.31 15.29 -7.27
CA LEU A 23 13.18 14.65 -7.94
C LEU A 23 11.83 15.35 -7.64
N GLY A 24 11.83 16.47 -6.91
CA GLY A 24 10.67 17.35 -6.78
C GLY A 24 9.56 16.82 -5.86
N GLY A 25 9.89 15.90 -4.96
CA GLY A 25 8.93 15.38 -3.97
C GLY A 25 8.53 16.40 -2.90
N ASP A 26 9.15 17.57 -2.81
CA ASP A 26 8.72 18.66 -1.93
C ASP A 26 7.31 19.18 -2.24
N LYS A 27 6.85 18.98 -3.49
CA LYS A 27 5.53 19.43 -3.99
C LYS A 27 4.45 18.35 -3.94
N SER A 28 4.75 17.15 -3.46
CA SER A 28 3.76 16.08 -3.39
C SER A 28 2.70 16.38 -2.32
N THR A 29 1.53 15.77 -2.54
CA THR A 29 0.36 15.89 -1.67
C THR A 29 -0.11 14.50 -1.30
N VAL A 30 -1.02 14.40 -0.32
CA VAL A 30 -1.68 13.14 0.00
C VAL A 30 -2.31 12.51 -1.24
N LYS A 31 -2.92 13.31 -2.13
CA LYS A 31 -3.46 12.79 -3.39
C LYS A 31 -2.42 12.04 -4.24
N SER A 32 -1.20 12.57 -4.36
CA SER A 32 -0.17 11.96 -5.23
C SER A 32 0.63 10.86 -4.54
N ALA A 33 0.74 10.87 -3.22
CA ALA A 33 1.74 10.10 -2.48
C ALA A 33 1.22 9.42 -1.18
N GLY A 34 -0.05 9.63 -0.83
CA GLY A 34 -0.62 9.24 0.47
C GLY A 34 -1.27 7.86 0.51
N CYS A 35 -1.08 6.99 -0.49
CA CYS A 35 -1.68 5.65 -0.51
C CYS A 35 -1.31 4.82 0.73
N GLY A 36 -0.03 4.83 1.12
CA GLY A 36 0.47 4.14 2.32
C GLY A 36 -0.16 4.67 3.61
N LEU A 37 -0.26 6.00 3.76
CA LEU A 37 -0.90 6.63 4.91
C LEU A 37 -2.39 6.22 5.02
N CYS A 38 -3.13 6.34 3.93
CA CYS A 38 -4.56 6.03 3.89
C CYS A 38 -4.81 4.54 4.15
N ALA A 39 -4.05 3.65 3.52
CA ALA A 39 -4.17 2.21 3.72
C ALA A 39 -3.89 1.80 5.17
N THR A 40 -2.82 2.34 5.77
CA THR A 40 -2.48 2.08 7.17
C THR A 40 -3.56 2.57 8.13
N CYS A 41 -4.08 3.80 7.93
CA CYS A 41 -5.19 4.32 8.74
C CYS A 41 -6.42 3.41 8.63
N MET A 42 -6.79 2.98 7.42
CA MET A 42 -7.93 2.10 7.20
C MET A 42 -7.75 0.74 7.90
N VAL A 43 -6.55 0.14 7.88
CA VAL A 43 -6.27 -1.11 8.59
C VAL A 43 -6.42 -0.93 10.09
N VAL A 44 -5.78 0.09 10.67
CA VAL A 44 -5.80 0.33 12.12
C VAL A 44 -7.21 0.60 12.62
N GLU A 45 -7.94 1.53 12.00
CA GLU A 45 -9.27 1.91 12.48
C GLU A 45 -10.27 0.75 12.36
N ASN A 46 -10.24 0.01 11.25
CA ASN A 46 -11.19 -1.09 11.04
C ASN A 46 -10.86 -2.33 11.87
N MET A 47 -9.59 -2.56 12.20
CA MET A 47 -9.18 -3.70 13.03
C MET A 47 -9.39 -3.42 14.52
N THR A 48 -9.12 -2.20 14.98
CA THR A 48 -9.08 -1.87 16.42
C THR A 48 -10.28 -1.08 16.92
N GLY A 49 -11.01 -0.40 16.03
CA GLY A 49 -12.03 0.58 16.39
C GLY A 49 -11.47 1.87 17.01
N GLN A 50 -10.14 2.00 17.16
CA GLN A 50 -9.51 3.23 17.63
C GLN A 50 -9.37 4.21 16.47
N SER A 51 -9.57 5.50 16.73
CA SER A 51 -9.36 6.52 15.69
C SER A 51 -7.87 6.70 15.41
N PHE A 52 -7.51 6.71 14.13
CA PHE A 52 -6.20 7.07 13.63
C PHE A 52 -6.38 8.07 12.47
N PRO A 53 -6.55 9.37 12.79
CA PRO A 53 -6.75 10.40 11.79
C PRO A 53 -5.60 10.44 10.78
N LEU A 54 -5.93 10.73 9.52
CA LEU A 54 -4.93 10.81 8.45
C LEU A 54 -3.81 11.81 8.76
N ILE A 55 -4.11 12.93 9.42
CA ILE A 55 -3.11 13.93 9.79
C ILE A 55 -2.10 13.38 10.81
N ASP A 56 -2.55 12.59 11.78
CA ASP A 56 -1.67 11.94 12.76
C ASP A 56 -0.74 10.93 12.08
N CYS A 57 -1.23 10.20 11.08
CA CYS A 57 -0.42 9.25 10.32
C CYS A 57 0.60 9.97 9.43
N LEU A 58 0.20 11.10 8.82
CA LEU A 58 1.08 11.96 8.04
C LEU A 58 2.20 12.54 8.90
N GLU A 59 1.87 13.13 10.05
CA GLU A 59 2.84 13.70 10.98
C GLU A 59 3.79 12.63 11.51
N LEU A 60 3.28 11.44 11.83
CA LEU A 60 4.11 10.30 12.21
C LEU A 60 5.07 9.91 11.09
N SER A 61 4.60 9.80 9.85
CA SER A 61 5.44 9.47 8.69
C SER A 61 6.62 10.44 8.54
N ILE A 62 6.35 11.75 8.66
CA ILE A 62 7.40 12.77 8.60
C ILE A 62 8.35 12.65 9.80
N ALA A 63 7.82 12.47 11.01
CA ALA A 63 8.61 12.40 12.24
C ALA A 63 9.59 11.23 12.26
N VAL A 64 9.22 10.10 11.64
CA VAL A 64 10.06 8.90 11.56
C VAL A 64 10.83 8.79 10.24
N ASN A 65 10.79 9.82 9.39
CA ASN A 65 11.41 9.85 8.07
C ASN A 65 10.94 8.70 7.16
N ALA A 66 9.68 8.28 7.26
CA ALA A 66 9.07 7.31 6.34
C ALA A 66 8.70 7.92 4.97
N ASN A 67 8.75 9.25 4.84
CA ASN A 67 8.56 9.98 3.58
C ASN A 67 9.84 10.12 2.73
N HIS A 68 10.91 9.40 3.08
CA HIS A 68 12.20 9.47 2.37
C HIS A 68 12.18 8.92 0.94
N SER A 69 11.25 8.01 0.68
CA SER A 69 11.02 7.37 -0.62
C SER A 69 9.87 8.05 -1.38
N PRO A 70 9.61 7.68 -2.65
CA PRO A 70 8.37 8.03 -3.32
C PRO A 70 7.17 7.51 -2.53
N GLY A 71 6.34 8.41 -2.01
CA GLY A 71 5.19 8.02 -1.19
C GLY A 71 5.55 7.81 0.27
N THR A 72 5.30 6.60 0.77
CA THR A 72 5.51 6.23 2.17
C THR A 72 6.26 4.91 2.22
N ASP A 73 7.38 4.88 2.93
CA ASP A 73 8.08 3.65 3.26
C ASP A 73 7.39 2.98 4.47
N LEU A 74 6.66 1.91 4.21
CA LEU A 74 5.98 1.14 5.27
C LEU A 74 6.91 0.25 6.08
N ASP A 75 8.11 -0.09 5.58
CA ASP A 75 9.12 -0.78 6.40
C ASP A 75 9.56 0.12 7.57
N VAL A 76 9.55 1.44 7.35
CA VAL A 76 9.81 2.44 8.39
C VAL A 76 8.54 2.76 9.18
N LEU A 77 7.41 3.05 8.53
CA LEU A 77 6.20 3.53 9.23
C LEU A 77 5.48 2.45 10.05
N ALA A 78 5.35 1.23 9.52
CA ALA A 78 4.51 0.19 10.12
C ALA A 78 4.93 -0.18 11.56
N PRO A 79 6.22 -0.33 11.90
CA PRO A 79 6.65 -0.61 13.28
C PRO A 79 6.16 0.44 14.30
N TYR A 80 6.27 1.73 13.98
CA TYR A 80 5.81 2.80 14.87
C TYR A 80 4.29 2.84 15.01
N VAL A 81 3.57 2.51 13.94
CA VAL A 81 2.11 2.37 14.00
C VAL A 81 1.72 1.18 14.88
N ALA A 82 2.39 0.04 14.73
CA ALA A 82 2.13 -1.14 15.56
C ALA A 82 2.40 -0.85 17.04
N GLU A 83 3.49 -0.17 17.36
CA GLU A 83 3.80 0.27 18.73
C GLU A 83 2.71 1.21 19.28
N ARG A 84 2.36 2.26 18.53
CA ARG A 84 1.37 3.28 18.92
C ARG A 84 0.01 2.66 19.28
N PHE A 85 -0.43 1.65 18.52
CA PHE A 85 -1.74 1.02 18.70
C PHE A 85 -1.70 -0.33 19.44
N GLN A 86 -0.54 -0.70 20.00
CA GLN A 86 -0.34 -1.96 20.71
C GLN A 86 -0.73 -3.20 19.87
N LEU A 87 -0.24 -3.22 18.63
CA LEU A 87 -0.43 -4.31 17.67
C LEU A 87 0.86 -5.11 17.51
N ASP A 88 0.72 -6.37 17.14
CA ASP A 88 1.81 -7.15 16.56
C ASP A 88 1.91 -6.87 15.06
N LEU A 89 3.13 -6.88 14.54
CA LEU A 89 3.44 -6.64 13.13
C LEU A 89 4.29 -7.78 12.57
N THR A 90 3.86 -8.31 11.42
CA THR A 90 4.70 -9.17 10.57
C THR A 90 4.83 -8.52 9.21
N MET A 91 6.06 -8.32 8.75
CA MET A 91 6.35 -7.83 7.40
C MET A 91 6.84 -9.01 6.56
N THR A 92 6.26 -9.22 5.38
CA THR A 92 6.57 -10.39 4.55
C THR A 92 6.29 -10.14 3.07
N ALA A 93 6.89 -10.96 2.21
CA ALA A 93 6.53 -11.06 0.79
C ALA A 93 5.74 -12.35 0.48
N ASP A 94 5.43 -13.18 1.49
CA ASP A 94 4.72 -14.45 1.33
C ASP A 94 3.19 -14.25 1.36
N PRO A 95 2.48 -14.49 0.23
CA PRO A 95 1.02 -14.37 0.18
C PRO A 95 0.29 -15.43 1.02
N GLU A 96 0.91 -16.57 1.32
CA GLU A 96 0.28 -17.58 2.17
C GLU A 96 0.30 -17.18 3.64
N LEU A 97 1.34 -16.46 4.10
CA LEU A 97 1.32 -15.83 5.41
C LEU A 97 0.21 -14.76 5.51
N LEU A 98 0.02 -13.96 4.46
CA LEU A 98 -1.12 -13.04 4.39
C LEU A 98 -2.46 -13.82 4.48
N ARG A 99 -2.62 -14.89 3.72
CA ARG A 99 -3.85 -15.70 3.72
C ARG A 99 -4.19 -16.22 5.12
N GLU A 100 -3.24 -16.84 5.80
CA GLU A 100 -3.44 -17.38 7.15
C GLU A 100 -3.68 -16.28 8.19
N HIS A 101 -3.11 -15.08 7.97
CA HIS A 101 -3.37 -13.91 8.79
C HIS A 101 -4.81 -13.42 8.65
N LEU A 102 -5.31 -13.30 7.42
CA LEU A 102 -6.68 -12.86 7.14
C LEU A 102 -7.72 -13.87 7.65
N LYS A 103 -7.44 -15.18 7.58
CA LYS A 103 -8.34 -16.24 8.10
C LYS A 103 -8.58 -16.13 9.61
N LYS A 104 -7.66 -15.51 10.35
CA LYS A 104 -7.83 -15.21 11.78
C LYS A 104 -8.70 -13.97 12.04
N GLY A 105 -9.19 -13.32 10.98
CA GLY A 105 -9.94 -12.07 11.06
C GLY A 105 -9.06 -10.83 11.18
N TYR A 106 -7.75 -10.95 10.98
CA TYR A 106 -6.81 -9.84 11.04
C TYR A 106 -6.70 -9.12 9.68
N MET A 107 -6.00 -7.99 9.66
CA MET A 107 -5.95 -7.09 8.50
C MET A 107 -4.50 -6.78 8.10
N ALA A 108 -4.31 -6.34 6.87
CA ALA A 108 -2.99 -6.06 6.32
C ALA A 108 -2.99 -4.88 5.35
N VAL A 109 -1.83 -4.25 5.19
CA VAL A 109 -1.56 -3.38 4.03
C VAL A 109 -0.76 -4.17 3.00
N ALA A 110 -1.16 -4.10 1.73
CA ALA A 110 -0.50 -4.77 0.62
C ALA A 110 0.12 -3.76 -0.36
N CYS A 111 1.35 -4.02 -0.80
CA CYS A 111 2.10 -3.22 -1.77
C CYS A 111 2.01 -3.86 -3.16
N VAL A 112 1.26 -3.23 -4.07
CA VAL A 112 1.14 -3.68 -5.46
C VAL A 112 2.21 -3.00 -6.32
N ALA A 113 2.72 -3.73 -7.32
CA ALA A 113 3.80 -3.26 -8.18
C ALA A 113 3.31 -2.42 -9.38
N GLY A 114 2.05 -2.62 -9.79
CA GLY A 114 1.45 -2.00 -10.97
C GLY A 114 1.73 -2.75 -12.26
N ASP A 115 1.73 -2.03 -13.38
CA ASP A 115 1.88 -2.59 -14.72
C ASP A 115 3.26 -3.25 -14.90
N ARG A 116 3.29 -4.39 -15.58
CA ARG A 116 4.50 -5.11 -16.01
C ARG A 116 4.44 -5.37 -17.52
N PRO A 117 4.79 -4.39 -18.36
CA PRO A 117 4.76 -4.54 -19.82
C PRO A 117 5.69 -5.65 -20.33
N GLU A 118 6.75 -5.97 -19.59
CA GLU A 118 7.66 -7.09 -19.87
C GLU A 118 6.97 -8.46 -19.83
N GLU A 119 5.79 -8.55 -19.22
CA GLU A 119 4.97 -9.76 -19.07
C GLU A 119 3.56 -9.61 -19.64
N ASP A 120 3.27 -8.52 -20.36
CA ASP A 120 1.92 -8.19 -20.84
C ASP A 120 0.86 -8.15 -19.71
N TYR A 121 1.27 -7.65 -18.54
CA TYR A 121 0.41 -7.58 -17.35
C TYR A 121 0.00 -6.15 -17.03
N VAL A 122 -1.31 -5.93 -16.97
CA VAL A 122 -1.93 -4.69 -16.47
C VAL A 122 -2.15 -4.82 -14.97
N GLY A 123 -1.56 -3.89 -14.20
CA GLY A 123 -1.68 -3.81 -12.76
C GLY A 123 -3.13 -3.58 -12.34
N VAL A 124 -3.57 -4.29 -11.32
CA VAL A 124 -5.00 -4.37 -10.96
C VAL A 124 -5.42 -3.19 -10.11
N PHE A 125 -4.66 -2.87 -9.08
CA PHE A 125 -4.98 -1.77 -8.17
C PHE A 125 -4.29 -0.46 -8.53
N SER A 126 -3.31 -0.46 -9.44
CA SER A 126 -2.66 0.75 -9.95
C SER A 126 -1.84 0.44 -11.21
N HIS A 127 -1.45 1.48 -11.95
CA HIS A 127 -0.48 1.34 -13.04
C HIS A 127 0.98 1.34 -12.54
N GLY A 128 1.22 1.84 -11.33
CA GLY A 128 2.53 1.82 -10.68
C GLY A 128 2.43 1.36 -9.22
N GLY A 129 3.51 1.54 -8.46
CA GLY A 129 3.55 1.20 -7.04
C GLY A 129 2.39 1.82 -6.26
N HIS A 130 1.67 1.01 -5.47
CA HIS A 130 0.51 1.46 -4.72
C HIS A 130 0.26 0.62 -3.48
N PHE A 131 -0.35 1.21 -2.45
CA PHE A 131 -0.74 0.50 -1.24
C PHE A 131 -2.26 0.41 -1.14
N VAL A 132 -2.75 -0.78 -0.79
CA VAL A 132 -4.17 -1.05 -0.53
C VAL A 132 -4.34 -1.73 0.83
N ALA A 133 -5.49 -1.52 1.48
CA ALA A 133 -5.82 -2.20 2.72
C ALA A 133 -6.61 -3.49 2.42
N VAL A 134 -6.15 -4.62 2.93
CA VAL A 134 -6.84 -5.90 2.87
C VAL A 134 -7.51 -6.14 4.23
N ILE A 135 -8.84 -6.04 4.25
CA ILE A 135 -9.63 -5.94 5.47
C ILE A 135 -10.40 -7.22 5.82
N GLY A 136 -10.22 -8.28 5.02
CA GLY A 136 -10.79 -9.57 5.33
C GLY A 136 -10.69 -10.55 4.17
N ILE A 137 -10.93 -11.82 4.49
CA ILE A 137 -11.05 -12.93 3.56
C ILE A 137 -12.40 -13.61 3.76
N ASP A 138 -12.91 -14.23 2.72
CA ASP A 138 -14.15 -14.99 2.73
C ASP A 138 -13.89 -16.41 3.28
N GLU A 139 -14.94 -17.13 3.65
CA GLU A 139 -14.82 -18.44 4.31
C GLU A 139 -14.14 -19.51 3.44
N ASP A 140 -14.20 -19.35 2.12
CA ASP A 140 -13.50 -20.20 1.16
C ASP A 140 -11.97 -20.04 1.19
N GLY A 141 -11.49 -19.00 1.89
CA GLY A 141 -10.08 -18.67 2.00
C GLY A 141 -9.47 -18.12 0.72
N GLU A 142 -10.28 -17.68 -0.27
CA GLU A 142 -9.83 -17.10 -1.53
C GLU A 142 -10.40 -15.70 -1.80
N GLY A 143 -11.70 -15.50 -1.60
CA GLY A 143 -12.30 -14.18 -1.77
C GLY A 143 -11.75 -13.18 -0.76
N ILE A 144 -11.34 -11.99 -1.18
CA ILE A 144 -10.81 -10.95 -0.28
C ILE A 144 -11.53 -9.63 -0.44
N ARG A 145 -11.59 -8.89 0.65
CA ARG A 145 -12.15 -7.54 0.73
C ARG A 145 -11.03 -6.51 0.86
N ILE A 146 -11.01 -5.55 -0.06
CA ILE A 146 -9.97 -4.55 -0.19
C ILE A 146 -10.58 -3.14 -0.12
N LEU A 147 -9.87 -2.23 0.53
CA LEU A 147 -10.10 -0.79 0.44
C LEU A 147 -8.94 -0.14 -0.32
N ASP A 148 -9.22 0.43 -1.49
CA ASP A 148 -8.22 1.09 -2.33
C ASP A 148 -8.27 2.61 -2.09
N PRO A 149 -7.21 3.21 -1.53
CA PRO A 149 -7.21 4.64 -1.22
C PRO A 149 -7.20 5.54 -2.46
N SER A 150 -7.10 5.01 -3.67
CA SER A 150 -7.13 5.77 -4.92
C SER A 150 -8.30 5.38 -5.83
N GLN A 151 -9.35 4.76 -5.28
CA GLN A 151 -10.54 4.41 -6.05
C GLN A 151 -11.19 5.66 -6.66
N VAL A 152 -11.44 5.62 -7.95
CA VAL A 152 -12.21 6.63 -8.68
C VAL A 152 -13.18 5.92 -9.63
N PRO A 153 -14.30 6.55 -10.03
CA PRO A 153 -15.22 5.97 -11.01
C PRO A 153 -14.47 5.53 -12.28
N GLY A 154 -14.79 4.34 -12.80
CA GLY A 154 -14.17 3.80 -14.00
C GLY A 154 -12.82 3.09 -13.81
N LYS A 155 -12.20 3.17 -12.63
CA LYS A 155 -10.83 2.65 -12.40
C LYS A 155 -10.65 1.16 -12.75
N TYR A 156 -11.66 0.34 -12.47
CA TYR A 156 -11.63 -1.12 -12.68
C TYR A 156 -12.39 -1.57 -13.94
N ASP A 157 -12.92 -0.63 -14.73
CA ASP A 157 -13.69 -0.94 -15.94
C ASP A 157 -12.80 -1.11 -17.18
N ILE A 158 -11.50 -0.82 -17.04
CA ILE A 158 -10.53 -0.94 -18.12
C ILE A 158 -10.15 -2.40 -18.40
N GLU A 159 -9.71 -2.65 -19.63
CA GLU A 159 -9.13 -3.93 -20.04
C GLU A 159 -7.94 -4.30 -19.14
N GLY A 160 -7.84 -5.58 -18.79
CA GLY A 160 -6.84 -6.09 -17.86
C GLY A 160 -7.20 -5.95 -16.37
N ARG A 161 -8.13 -5.08 -15.98
CA ARG A 161 -8.68 -4.99 -14.61
C ARG A 161 -10.08 -5.55 -14.47
N LYS A 162 -10.88 -5.41 -15.53
CA LYS A 162 -12.26 -5.90 -15.58
C LYS A 162 -12.31 -7.37 -15.15
N GLU A 163 -13.36 -7.74 -14.42
CA GLU A 163 -13.61 -9.09 -13.90
C GLU A 163 -12.66 -9.56 -12.78
N LYS A 164 -11.49 -8.93 -12.60
CA LYS A 164 -10.58 -9.21 -11.47
C LYS A 164 -11.03 -8.55 -10.16
N VAL A 165 -11.87 -7.52 -10.26
CA VAL A 165 -12.40 -6.77 -9.12
C VAL A 165 -13.90 -6.55 -9.29
N ILE A 166 -14.67 -6.88 -8.27
CA ILE A 166 -16.09 -6.51 -8.14
C ILE A 166 -16.17 -5.29 -7.22
N VAL A 167 -16.73 -4.20 -7.72
CA VAL A 167 -16.86 -2.95 -6.97
C VAL A 167 -18.19 -2.94 -6.20
N ASN A 168 -18.13 -2.92 -4.87
CA ASN A 168 -19.30 -2.81 -3.99
C ASN A 168 -19.18 -1.55 -3.10
N GLY A 169 -19.51 -0.39 -3.68
CA GLY A 169 -19.24 0.88 -3.04
C GLY A 169 -17.73 1.08 -2.84
N ASN A 170 -17.31 1.28 -1.58
CA ASN A 170 -15.89 1.43 -1.22
C ASN A 170 -15.21 0.09 -0.88
N ILE A 171 -15.97 -1.01 -0.79
CA ILE A 171 -15.42 -2.34 -0.52
C ILE A 171 -15.27 -3.03 -1.86
N LEU A 172 -14.03 -3.35 -2.20
CA LEU A 172 -13.68 -4.07 -3.41
C LEU A 172 -13.57 -5.56 -3.07
N HIS A 173 -14.12 -6.40 -3.93
CA HIS A 173 -13.95 -7.84 -3.82
C HIS A 173 -13.00 -8.32 -4.93
N SER A 174 -12.00 -9.10 -4.54
CA SER A 174 -11.06 -9.75 -5.46
C SER A 174 -10.66 -11.11 -4.89
N THR A 175 -9.55 -11.68 -5.33
CA THR A 175 -9.04 -12.97 -4.83
C THR A 175 -7.61 -12.86 -4.34
N MET A 176 -7.20 -13.74 -3.43
CA MET A 176 -5.81 -13.85 -3.00
C MET A 176 -4.87 -14.06 -4.19
N LYS A 177 -5.28 -14.87 -5.17
CA LYS A 177 -4.52 -15.08 -6.42
C LYS A 177 -4.27 -13.76 -7.17
N VAL A 178 -5.30 -12.94 -7.35
CA VAL A 178 -5.17 -11.66 -8.06
C VAL A 178 -4.24 -10.71 -7.30
N LEU A 179 -4.43 -10.58 -5.98
CA LEU A 179 -3.59 -9.71 -5.15
C LEU A 179 -2.14 -10.20 -5.11
N ALA A 180 -1.90 -11.50 -4.97
CA ALA A 180 -0.56 -12.07 -4.97
C ALA A 180 0.19 -11.79 -6.28
N GLU A 181 -0.50 -11.92 -7.42
CA GLU A 181 0.08 -11.57 -8.71
C GLU A 181 0.34 -10.06 -8.85
N ASP A 182 -0.54 -9.20 -8.32
CA ASP A 182 -0.36 -7.74 -8.39
C ASP A 182 0.76 -7.25 -7.46
N CYS A 183 1.02 -7.97 -6.37
CA CYS A 183 2.11 -7.74 -5.41
C CYS A 183 3.45 -8.37 -5.81
N ARG A 184 3.52 -9.10 -6.93
CA ARG A 184 4.73 -9.79 -7.34
C ARG A 184 5.89 -8.81 -7.49
N ARG A 185 7.05 -9.18 -6.93
CA ARG A 185 8.27 -8.38 -7.01
C ARG A 185 8.64 -8.12 -8.47
N ARG A 186 9.11 -6.91 -8.71
CA ARG A 186 9.65 -6.45 -9.99
C ARG A 186 11.07 -5.97 -9.77
N GLU A 187 11.97 -6.26 -10.72
CA GLU A 187 13.36 -5.82 -10.63
C GLU A 187 13.47 -4.35 -11.05
N THR A 188 14.42 -3.62 -10.48
CA THR A 188 14.62 -2.17 -10.73
C THR A 188 14.71 -1.84 -12.22
N LYS A 189 15.39 -2.69 -13.00
CA LYS A 189 15.55 -2.54 -14.45
C LYS A 189 14.23 -2.55 -15.23
N ASP A 190 13.20 -3.21 -14.70
CA ASP A 190 11.93 -3.43 -15.40
C ASP A 190 10.97 -2.25 -15.16
N TYR A 191 11.21 -1.42 -14.15
CA TYR A 191 10.44 -0.18 -13.97
C TYR A 191 10.69 0.81 -15.12
N ALA A 192 9.62 1.52 -15.49
CA ALA A 192 9.69 2.61 -16.46
C ALA A 192 10.58 3.75 -15.95
N ASP A 193 11.27 4.43 -16.87
CA ASP A 193 12.10 5.58 -16.51
C ASP A 193 11.25 6.69 -15.89
N GLY A 194 11.72 7.20 -14.74
CA GLY A 194 10.98 8.17 -13.94
C GLY A 194 11.56 8.27 -12.54
N ASP A 195 10.95 9.09 -11.70
CA ASP A 195 11.48 9.41 -10.37
C ASP A 195 11.52 8.18 -9.45
N PHE A 196 10.55 7.27 -9.60
CA PHE A 196 10.54 6.01 -8.86
C PHE A 196 11.79 5.18 -9.18
N LYS A 197 12.06 4.92 -10.47
CA LYS A 197 13.23 4.13 -10.90
C LYS A 197 14.55 4.78 -10.50
N LYS A 198 14.69 6.10 -10.66
CA LYS A 198 15.88 6.84 -10.22
C LYS A 198 16.10 6.69 -8.72
N TRP A 199 15.03 6.74 -7.93
CA TRP A 199 15.12 6.52 -6.50
C TRP A 199 15.50 5.08 -6.15
N LEU A 200 15.01 4.08 -6.89
CA LEU A 200 15.46 2.68 -6.72
C LEU A 200 16.95 2.51 -7.00
N GLU A 201 17.44 3.05 -8.11
CA GLU A 201 18.87 3.00 -8.47
C GLU A 201 19.73 3.69 -7.42
N PHE A 202 19.26 4.82 -6.88
CA PHE A 202 19.91 5.49 -5.75
C PHE A 202 19.93 4.62 -4.50
N ALA A 203 18.80 4.05 -4.07
CA ALA A 203 18.73 3.19 -2.88
C ALA A 203 19.65 1.96 -3.03
N GLU A 204 19.65 1.32 -4.20
CA GLU A 204 20.55 0.21 -4.53
C GLU A 204 22.03 0.65 -4.47
N SER A 205 22.36 1.85 -4.97
CA SER A 205 23.71 2.40 -4.90
C SER A 205 24.21 2.64 -3.46
N LYS A 206 23.28 2.83 -2.52
CA LYS A 206 23.56 2.93 -1.08
C LYS A 206 23.69 1.57 -0.39
N GLY A 207 23.52 0.47 -1.13
CA GLY A 207 23.57 -0.87 -0.58
C GLY A 207 22.32 -1.24 0.23
N GLU A 208 21.22 -0.49 0.06
CA GLU A 208 19.94 -0.84 0.66
C GLU A 208 19.38 -2.09 -0.04
N LYS A 209 19.74 -3.26 0.48
CA LYS A 209 19.01 -4.50 0.18
C LYS A 209 17.67 -4.42 0.89
N LYS A 210 16.69 -3.78 0.28
CA LYS A 210 15.32 -3.92 0.75
C LYS A 210 14.91 -5.37 0.45
N ASP A 211 14.67 -6.17 1.48
CA ASP A 211 13.76 -7.29 1.33
C ASP A 211 12.39 -6.64 1.20
N TRP A 212 11.95 -6.39 -0.04
CA TRP A 212 10.76 -5.59 -0.32
C TRP A 212 9.53 -6.33 0.22
N ASN A 213 9.18 -6.03 1.46
CA ASN A 213 7.97 -6.54 2.07
C ASN A 213 6.78 -6.09 1.21
N ARG A 214 5.92 -7.05 0.89
CA ARG A 214 4.71 -6.80 0.10
C ARG A 214 3.48 -6.74 0.98
N TYR A 215 3.54 -7.31 2.16
CA TYR A 215 2.45 -7.41 3.11
C TYR A 215 2.91 -6.97 4.49
N PHE A 216 2.16 -6.05 5.07
CA PHE A 216 2.34 -5.53 6.42
C PHE A 216 1.14 -6.01 7.23
N LEU A 217 1.33 -7.13 7.93
CA LEU A 217 0.30 -7.89 8.63
C LEU A 217 0.17 -7.37 10.05
N PHE A 218 -0.96 -6.76 10.39
CA PHE A 218 -1.23 -6.24 11.72
C PHE A 218 -2.20 -7.16 12.46
N SER A 219 -1.91 -7.48 13.72
CA SER A 219 -2.81 -8.25 14.60
C SER A 219 -2.87 -7.66 16.00
N PRO A 220 -3.92 -7.95 16.78
CA PRO A 220 -3.91 -7.65 18.21
C PRO A 220 -2.69 -8.28 18.89
N LYS A 221 -2.12 -7.59 19.89
CA LYS A 221 -1.05 -8.18 20.72
C LYS A 221 -1.51 -9.46 21.39
N ALA A 222 -0.68 -10.51 21.28
CA ALA A 222 -0.85 -11.76 22.01
C ALA A 222 -0.56 -11.65 23.51
#